data_AF-A0A8C2ZRG4-F1
#
_entry.id   AF-A0A8C2ZRG4-F1
#
_cell.length_a   1.000
_cell.length_b   1.000
_cell.length_c   1.000
_cell.angle_alpha   90.00
_cell.angle_beta   90.00
_cell.angle_gamma   90.00
#
_symmetry.space_group_name_H-M   'P 1'
#
loop_
_entity.id
_entity.type
_entity.pdbx_description
1 polymer ?
#
loop_
_entity_poly.entity_id
_entity_poly.type
_entity_poly.pdbx_seq_one_letter_code
_entity_poly.pdbx_strand_id
1 'polypeptide(L)'
;MRRKTTTLEISMISANGYKSRHSQPECGYALEPSQWTEYSIHSMDPYNLELTFEFFEEDMSVHVVQGDGHPGYVGTACLLSSSFSESGKDYGVATLPIMGRNSRQTIGKVRVDYLVITPIQGLQCDMSSSFTKYWKKRRTLNVGHRGAGSTHAAKHQRVRENTIASFKSAANHGAAYVEFDVHLSKDAVPIVYHDLTCCISTKKKNDKKSLELIEVPVKDLTFDQLQLLKVKTTNHASFIPLFQIFQAIPEHVGFNIELKWICQSKDGSWDGNLSSYFNMNTFLDTILSCILQKGGKRRIVFSCFDPDICTMVRRKQNKYPILFLTQGISEKYSELMDIRCQTTQIAISFAQSENILGISGHTEELLKNLSYIGDAQSKGLVVFSWGDDNNEHEIRRKLREQGIDGLIYDRSVKMQHLARFLRTQTTNATISANVKHKEEEKK
;
A
#
# COMPACT_ATOMS: atom_id res chain seq x y z
N MET A 1 -32.74 20.11 2.92
CA MET A 1 -31.52 19.85 3.73
C MET A 1 -31.62 18.46 4.34
N ARG A 2 -30.92 17.45 3.82
CA ARG A 2 -30.79 16.16 4.53
C ARG A 2 -29.91 16.41 5.76
N ARG A 3 -30.34 15.94 6.94
CA ARG A 3 -29.57 16.01 8.19
C ARG A 3 -28.18 15.43 7.92
N LYS A 4 -27.14 16.25 8.11
CA LYS A 4 -25.73 15.85 8.03
C LYS A 4 -25.45 15.00 9.27
N THR A 5 -25.68 13.70 9.19
CA THR A 5 -25.51 12.81 10.34
C THR A 5 -24.07 12.35 10.41
N THR A 6 -23.36 12.73 11.48
CA THR A 6 -22.09 12.11 11.85
C THR A 6 -22.34 10.65 12.18
N THR A 7 -21.53 9.75 11.64
CA THR A 7 -21.61 8.30 11.92
C THR A 7 -20.38 7.86 12.70
N LEU A 8 -20.58 6.91 13.61
CA LEU A 8 -19.51 6.22 14.33
C LEU A 8 -19.67 4.72 14.08
N GLU A 9 -18.62 4.08 13.61
CA GLU A 9 -18.50 2.64 13.42
C GLU A 9 -17.40 2.11 14.32
N ILE A 10 -17.62 0.93 14.91
CA ILE A 10 -16.64 0.28 15.78
C ILE A 10 -16.31 -1.08 15.21
N SER A 11 -15.02 -1.38 15.07
CA SER A 11 -14.52 -2.64 14.56
C SER A 11 -13.50 -3.23 15.53
N MET A 12 -13.78 -4.42 16.02
CA MET A 12 -12.79 -5.23 16.75
C MET A 12 -12.14 -6.20 15.77
N ILE A 13 -10.83 -6.15 15.63
CA ILE A 13 -10.06 -6.96 14.68
C ILE A 13 -9.06 -7.82 15.44
N SER A 14 -8.98 -9.09 15.07
CA SER A 14 -8.03 -10.07 15.61
C SER A 14 -7.59 -11.05 14.52
N ALA A 15 -6.61 -11.89 14.81
CA ALA A 15 -6.23 -12.99 13.93
C ALA A 15 -7.40 -13.96 13.63
N ASN A 16 -8.33 -14.15 14.58
CA ASN A 16 -9.45 -15.09 14.43
C ASN A 16 -10.60 -14.52 13.59
N GLY A 17 -10.60 -13.23 13.33
CA GLY A 17 -11.67 -12.57 12.58
C GLY A 17 -11.86 -11.12 13.00
N TYR A 18 -12.92 -10.53 12.48
CA TYR A 18 -13.34 -9.17 12.81
C TYR A 18 -14.80 -9.16 13.22
N LYS A 19 -15.16 -8.18 14.04
CA LYS A 19 -16.52 -7.91 14.50
C LYS A 19 -16.81 -6.41 14.35
N SER A 20 -17.54 -6.03 13.30
CA SER A 20 -18.11 -4.68 13.22
C SER A 20 -19.40 -4.59 14.01
N ARG A 21 -19.58 -3.45 14.66
CA ARG A 21 -20.82 -3.07 15.31
C ARG A 21 -21.17 -1.64 14.96
N HIS A 22 -22.45 -1.43 14.69
CA HIS A 22 -23.06 -0.09 14.58
C HIS A 22 -23.41 0.50 15.95
N SER A 23 -23.31 -0.30 17.03
CA SER A 23 -23.55 0.12 18.41
C SER A 23 -22.71 -0.73 19.37
N GLN A 24 -22.01 -0.08 20.31
CA GLN A 24 -21.36 -0.75 21.43
C GLN A 24 -22.38 -1.17 22.50
N PRO A 25 -22.13 -2.23 23.29
CA PRO A 25 -22.83 -2.45 24.56
C PRO A 25 -22.66 -1.25 25.47
N GLU A 26 -23.54 -1.12 26.45
CA GLU A 26 -23.53 -0.01 27.41
C GLU A 26 -22.17 0.15 28.13
N CYS A 27 -21.49 -0.96 28.43
CA CYS A 27 -20.17 -0.96 29.07
C CYS A 27 -19.01 -1.28 28.12
N GLY A 28 -19.22 -1.22 26.80
CA GLY A 28 -18.17 -1.47 25.81
C GLY A 28 -17.68 -2.92 25.77
N TYR A 29 -16.38 -3.08 25.45
CA TYR A 29 -15.67 -4.36 25.38
C TYR A 29 -14.36 -4.28 26.15
N ALA A 30 -13.93 -5.43 26.69
CA ALA A 30 -12.58 -5.57 27.21
C ALA A 30 -11.55 -5.31 26.09
N LEU A 31 -10.58 -4.46 26.38
CA LEU A 31 -9.43 -4.21 25.51
C LEU A 31 -8.37 -5.27 25.78
N GLU A 32 -8.30 -6.28 24.91
CA GLU A 32 -7.31 -7.34 24.99
C GLU A 32 -6.02 -6.97 24.24
N PRO A 33 -4.81 -7.29 24.74
CA PRO A 33 -3.55 -6.98 24.06
C PRO A 33 -3.42 -7.59 22.64
N SER A 34 -4.16 -8.64 22.35
CA SER A 34 -4.17 -9.34 21.06
C SER A 34 -5.22 -8.79 20.07
N GLN A 35 -5.93 -7.73 20.44
CA GLN A 35 -7.03 -7.16 19.66
C GLN A 35 -6.74 -5.70 19.30
N TRP A 36 -7.21 -5.33 18.12
CA TRP A 36 -7.28 -3.94 17.68
C TRP A 36 -8.74 -3.48 17.74
N THR A 37 -9.00 -2.34 18.39
CA THR A 37 -10.31 -1.69 18.30
C THR A 37 -10.17 -0.42 17.49
N GLU A 38 -10.87 -0.36 16.36
CA GLU A 38 -10.91 0.81 15.49
C GLU A 38 -12.24 1.55 15.65
N TYR A 39 -12.14 2.87 15.78
CA TYR A 39 -13.28 3.80 15.76
C TYR A 39 -13.24 4.60 14.47
N SER A 40 -14.19 4.35 13.58
CA SER A 40 -14.31 5.03 12.29
C SER A 40 -15.42 6.08 12.36
N ILE A 41 -15.05 7.37 12.27
CA ILE A 41 -16.00 8.49 12.31
C ILE A 41 -16.08 9.16 10.94
N HIS A 42 -17.29 9.27 10.38
CA HIS A 42 -17.53 10.10 9.19
C HIS A 42 -18.30 11.34 9.60
N SER A 43 -17.68 12.50 9.40
CA SER A 43 -18.28 13.80 9.72
C SER A 43 -18.02 14.78 8.57
N MET A 44 -19.00 15.66 8.32
CA MET A 44 -18.83 16.83 7.44
C MET A 44 -18.16 18.00 8.18
N ASP A 45 -18.04 17.90 9.49
CA ASP A 45 -17.38 18.87 10.37
C ASP A 45 -16.46 18.10 11.34
N PRO A 46 -15.31 17.57 10.86
CA PRO A 46 -14.41 16.77 11.68
C PRO A 46 -13.69 17.60 12.75
N TYR A 47 -13.74 18.93 12.66
CA TYR A 47 -13.07 19.85 13.59
C TYR A 47 -13.91 20.22 14.81
N ASN A 48 -15.18 19.80 14.83
CA ASN A 48 -16.12 20.03 15.92
C ASN A 48 -16.62 18.69 16.50
N LEU A 49 -15.68 17.78 16.79
CA LEU A 49 -15.95 16.47 17.37
C LEU A 49 -15.37 16.38 18.78
N GLU A 50 -16.16 15.79 19.66
CA GLU A 50 -15.73 15.31 20.97
C GLU A 50 -15.89 13.79 20.99
N LEU A 51 -14.82 13.07 21.31
CA LEU A 51 -14.85 11.64 21.59
C LEU A 51 -14.64 11.42 23.08
N THR A 52 -15.61 10.77 23.71
CA THR A 52 -15.56 10.41 25.12
C THR A 52 -15.26 8.92 25.25
N PHE A 53 -14.19 8.60 25.97
CA PHE A 53 -13.82 7.24 26.34
C PHE A 53 -14.21 7.00 27.79
N GLU A 54 -15.21 6.17 28.02
CA GLU A 54 -15.65 5.78 29.36
C GLU A 54 -15.00 4.43 29.74
N PHE A 55 -14.45 4.36 30.95
CA PHE A 55 -13.76 3.18 31.45
C PHE A 55 -14.58 2.53 32.56
N PHE A 56 -14.73 1.21 32.47
CA PHE A 56 -15.46 0.37 33.40
C PHE A 56 -14.51 -0.68 33.97
N GLU A 57 -14.68 -1.04 35.24
CA GLU A 57 -13.92 -2.08 35.94
C GLU A 57 -14.86 -3.23 36.29
N GLU A 58 -14.38 -4.45 36.05
CA GLU A 58 -15.05 -5.69 36.38
C GLU A 58 -14.13 -6.56 37.24
N ASP A 59 -14.64 -7.09 38.35
CA ASP A 59 -13.89 -8.02 39.19
C ASP A 59 -13.89 -9.40 38.54
N MET A 60 -12.77 -9.75 37.91
CA MET A 60 -12.52 -11.03 37.24
C MET A 60 -12.67 -12.26 38.15
N SER A 61 -12.72 -12.09 39.48
CA SER A 61 -12.95 -13.19 40.43
C SER A 61 -14.40 -13.70 40.44
N VAL A 62 -15.33 -12.99 39.80
CA VAL A 62 -16.73 -13.38 39.67
C VAL A 62 -17.08 -13.56 38.19
N HIS A 63 -17.32 -14.80 37.75
CA HIS A 63 -17.76 -15.06 36.37
C HIS A 63 -19.17 -14.48 36.14
N VAL A 64 -19.28 -13.49 35.25
CA VAL A 64 -20.58 -12.97 34.82
C VAL A 64 -21.17 -13.86 33.74
N VAL A 65 -22.28 -14.51 34.08
CA VAL A 65 -23.23 -15.07 33.12
C VAL A 65 -23.93 -13.89 32.43
N GLN A 66 -24.17 -13.99 31.12
CA GLN A 66 -24.88 -12.99 30.33
C GLN A 66 -26.18 -12.52 31.03
N GLY A 67 -26.20 -11.31 31.61
CA GLY A 67 -27.42 -10.71 32.18
C GLY A 67 -27.29 -9.94 33.50
N ASP A 68 -26.17 -10.02 34.23
CA ASP A 68 -26.04 -9.34 35.53
C ASP A 68 -25.48 -7.90 35.46
N GLY A 69 -25.83 -7.11 36.48
CA GLY A 69 -25.71 -5.65 36.55
C GLY A 69 -24.29 -5.10 36.39
N HIS A 70 -24.18 -4.24 35.38
CA HIS A 70 -23.07 -3.43 34.86
C HIS A 70 -21.74 -3.40 35.66
N PRO A 71 -20.58 -3.58 34.99
CA PRO A 71 -19.28 -3.25 35.57
C PRO A 71 -19.22 -1.80 36.06
N GLY A 72 -18.43 -1.55 37.10
CA GLY A 72 -18.38 -0.26 37.79
C GLY A 72 -17.70 0.81 36.94
N TYR A 73 -18.41 1.91 36.65
CA TYR A 73 -17.82 3.07 35.97
C TYR A 73 -16.69 3.68 36.81
N VAL A 74 -15.49 3.76 36.23
CA VAL A 74 -14.23 4.15 36.88
C VAL A 74 -13.89 5.61 36.59
N GLY A 75 -14.05 6.02 35.34
CA GLY A 75 -13.61 7.33 34.89
C GLY A 75 -13.74 7.54 33.39
N THR A 76 -13.36 8.75 32.94
CA THR A 76 -13.50 9.17 31.54
C THR A 76 -12.25 9.86 31.04
N ALA A 77 -11.93 9.66 29.76
CA ALA A 77 -11.01 10.50 29.00
C ALA A 77 -11.76 11.17 27.85
N CYS A 78 -11.45 12.43 27.55
CA CYS A 78 -12.09 13.20 26.49
C CYS A 78 -11.06 13.64 25.46
N LEU A 79 -11.34 13.38 24.18
CA LEU A 79 -10.54 13.82 23.04
C LEU A 79 -11.35 14.82 22.22
N LEU A 80 -10.87 16.06 22.18
CA LEU A 80 -11.42 17.09 21.28
C LEU A 80 -10.67 17.06 19.96
N SER A 81 -11.39 17.18 18.85
CA SER A 81 -10.78 17.25 17.52
C SER A 81 -9.83 18.42 17.32
N SER A 82 -10.00 19.49 18.11
CA SER A 82 -9.05 20.60 18.19
C SER A 82 -7.62 20.12 18.50
N SER A 83 -7.48 19.05 19.29
CA SER A 83 -6.18 18.50 19.72
C SER A 83 -5.31 18.08 18.54
N PHE A 84 -5.89 17.54 17.48
CA PHE A 84 -5.15 17.18 16.27
C PHE A 84 -5.22 18.27 15.20
N SER A 85 -6.32 19.03 15.07
CA SER A 85 -6.39 20.10 14.08
C SER A 85 -5.43 21.25 14.35
N GLU A 86 -5.25 21.65 15.61
CA GLU A 86 -4.30 22.69 16.00
C GLU A 86 -2.84 22.23 15.86
N SER A 87 -2.60 20.92 15.98
CA SER A 87 -1.27 20.35 15.77
C SER A 87 -0.81 20.40 14.31
N GLY A 88 -1.74 20.59 13.36
CA GLY A 88 -1.50 20.52 11.92
C GLY A 88 -1.10 19.13 11.42
N LYS A 89 -1.23 18.09 12.25
CA LYS A 89 -0.94 16.70 11.90
C LYS A 89 -2.24 15.94 11.66
N ASP A 90 -2.28 15.24 10.54
CA ASP A 90 -3.41 14.37 10.20
C ASP A 90 -3.27 12.96 10.78
N TYR A 91 -2.17 12.64 11.46
CA TYR A 91 -1.99 11.35 12.10
C TYR A 91 -1.05 11.46 13.30
N GLY A 92 -1.19 10.56 14.26
CA GLY A 92 -0.30 10.48 15.41
C GLY A 92 -0.93 9.79 16.61
N VAL A 93 -0.39 10.07 17.78
CA VAL A 93 -0.83 9.49 19.05
C VAL A 93 -1.27 10.60 20.00
N ALA A 94 -2.51 10.54 20.47
CA ALA A 94 -3.00 11.35 21.57
C ALA A 94 -2.83 10.58 22.89
N THR A 95 -2.33 11.25 23.93
CA THR A 95 -2.28 10.68 25.29
C THR A 95 -3.19 11.49 26.18
N LEU A 96 -4.25 10.85 26.68
CA LEU A 96 -5.32 11.51 27.43
C LEU A 96 -5.30 11.02 28.88
N PRO A 97 -5.41 11.92 29.88
CA PRO A 97 -5.61 11.51 31.26
C PRO A 97 -7.00 10.88 31.44
N ILE A 98 -7.06 9.79 32.20
CA ILE A 98 -8.33 9.22 32.65
C ILE A 98 -8.69 9.91 33.96
N MET A 99 -9.77 10.68 33.94
CA MET A 99 -10.29 11.40 35.10
C MET A 99 -11.17 10.47 35.92
N GLY A 100 -10.85 10.27 37.20
CA GLY A 100 -11.61 9.40 38.09
C GLY A 100 -13.04 9.93 38.34
N ARG A 101 -13.98 9.01 38.62
CA ARG A 101 -15.40 9.33 38.86
C ARG A 101 -15.63 10.32 39.99
N ASN A 102 -14.94 10.15 41.12
CA ASN A 102 -15.26 10.83 42.38
C ASN A 102 -14.18 11.82 42.85
N SER A 103 -12.99 11.78 42.25
CA SER A 103 -11.90 12.69 42.53
C SER A 103 -11.54 13.42 41.22
N ARG A 104 -11.24 14.72 41.27
CA ARG A 104 -10.60 15.44 40.14
C ARG A 104 -9.14 14.95 39.93
N GLN A 105 -8.86 13.71 40.28
CA GLN A 105 -7.55 13.09 40.23
C GLN A 105 -7.49 12.22 38.97
N THR A 106 -6.37 12.33 38.27
CA THR A 106 -6.02 11.43 37.18
C THR A 106 -5.71 10.05 37.76
N ILE A 107 -6.45 9.03 37.34
CA ILE A 107 -6.27 7.64 37.78
C ILE A 107 -5.41 6.82 36.80
N GLY A 108 -5.16 7.35 35.61
CA GLY A 108 -4.37 6.70 34.58
C GLY A 108 -4.29 7.54 33.31
N LYS A 109 -3.84 6.93 32.22
CA LYS A 109 -3.81 7.54 30.90
C LYS A 109 -4.21 6.52 29.84
N VAL A 110 -4.89 6.98 28.80
CA VAL A 110 -5.17 6.22 27.59
C VAL A 110 -4.36 6.81 26.43
N ARG A 111 -3.83 5.94 25.57
CA ARG A 111 -3.19 6.34 24.32
C ARG A 111 -4.13 5.97 23.17
N VAL A 112 -4.35 6.91 22.27
CA VAL A 112 -5.23 6.75 21.10
C VAL A 112 -4.43 7.13 19.87
N ASP A 113 -4.23 6.17 18.98
CA ASP A 113 -3.69 6.45 17.65
C ASP A 113 -4.82 7.00 16.78
N TYR A 114 -4.54 8.05 16.00
CA TYR A 114 -5.53 8.70 15.15
C TYR A 114 -5.02 8.92 13.73
N LEU A 115 -5.96 8.91 12.78
CA LEU A 115 -5.77 9.22 11.38
C LEU A 115 -6.97 10.04 10.87
N VAL A 116 -6.69 11.23 10.36
CA VAL A 116 -7.65 12.18 9.78
C VAL A 116 -7.56 12.09 8.26
N ILE A 117 -8.62 11.59 7.63
CA ILE A 117 -8.69 11.42 6.18
C ILE A 117 -9.54 12.53 5.59
N THR A 118 -8.95 13.35 4.72
CA THR A 118 -9.65 14.44 4.01
C THR A 118 -9.99 14.04 2.56
N PRO A 119 -11.04 14.62 1.95
CA PRO A 119 -11.34 14.35 0.54
C PRO A 119 -10.31 14.99 -0.39
N ILE A 120 -10.04 14.34 -1.52
CA ILE A 120 -9.18 14.91 -2.58
C ILE A 120 -9.88 16.14 -3.16
N GLN A 121 -9.22 17.30 -3.10
CA GLN A 121 -9.78 18.55 -3.61
C GLN A 121 -10.04 18.48 -5.12
N GLY A 122 -11.25 18.91 -5.53
CA GLY A 122 -11.67 18.92 -6.93
C GLY A 122 -11.98 17.54 -7.54
N LEU A 123 -11.83 16.45 -6.78
CA LEU A 123 -12.22 15.11 -7.26
C LEU A 123 -13.71 14.86 -7.01
N GLN A 124 -14.43 14.52 -8.08
CA GLN A 124 -15.83 14.09 -8.00
C GLN A 124 -15.91 12.56 -8.03
N CYS A 125 -16.30 11.96 -6.92
CA CYS A 125 -16.56 10.52 -6.80
C CYS A 125 -18.06 10.24 -7.01
N ASP A 126 -18.49 10.17 -8.27
CA ASP A 126 -19.91 10.05 -8.65
C ASP A 126 -20.43 8.60 -8.74
N MET A 127 -19.55 7.62 -8.51
CA MET A 127 -19.82 6.16 -8.60
C MET A 127 -20.19 5.69 -10.02
N SER A 128 -20.04 6.51 -11.07
CA SER A 128 -20.37 6.15 -12.46
C SER A 128 -19.60 4.93 -12.98
N SER A 129 -18.41 4.67 -12.43
CA SER A 129 -17.60 3.47 -12.71
C SER A 129 -16.82 3.08 -11.46
N SER A 130 -17.23 1.97 -10.83
CA SER A 130 -16.60 1.46 -9.61
C SER A 130 -16.14 0.01 -9.77
N PHE A 131 -14.85 -0.23 -9.53
CA PHE A 131 -14.24 -1.56 -9.49
C PHE A 131 -13.64 -1.89 -8.11
N THR A 132 -13.95 -1.09 -7.08
CA THR A 132 -13.38 -1.20 -5.72
C THR A 132 -13.47 -2.61 -5.13
N LYS A 133 -14.51 -3.36 -5.50
CA LYS A 133 -14.75 -4.75 -5.11
C LYS A 133 -14.93 -5.70 -6.28
N TYR A 134 -14.77 -5.20 -7.51
CA TYR A 134 -15.01 -6.03 -8.68
C TYR A 134 -13.81 -6.93 -8.96
N TRP A 135 -14.01 -8.23 -8.74
CA TRP A 135 -13.10 -9.26 -9.21
C TRP A 135 -13.87 -10.38 -9.90
N LYS A 136 -13.74 -10.46 -11.23
CA LYS A 136 -14.28 -11.59 -11.99
C LYS A 136 -13.33 -12.77 -11.89
N LYS A 137 -13.73 -13.81 -11.14
CA LYS A 137 -13.00 -15.08 -11.01
C LYS A 137 -12.72 -15.65 -12.40
N ARG A 138 -11.46 -15.98 -12.64
CA ARG A 138 -10.90 -16.40 -13.93
C ARG A 138 -9.62 -17.19 -13.69
N ARG A 139 -8.91 -17.57 -14.75
CA ARG A 139 -7.56 -18.13 -14.63
C ARG A 139 -6.65 -17.16 -13.88
N THR A 140 -5.80 -17.69 -13.00
CA THR A 140 -4.79 -16.94 -12.24
C THR A 140 -4.06 -15.92 -13.13
N LEU A 141 -4.04 -14.66 -12.68
CA LEU A 141 -3.34 -13.61 -13.38
C LEU A 141 -1.83 -13.73 -13.21
N ASN A 142 -1.10 -13.59 -14.31
CA ASN A 142 0.34 -13.40 -14.26
C ASN A 142 0.63 -11.89 -14.26
N VAL A 143 1.32 -11.43 -13.23
CA VAL A 143 1.73 -10.04 -13.02
C VAL A 143 3.25 -9.97 -13.12
N GLY A 144 3.76 -9.11 -14.00
CA GLY A 144 5.20 -8.92 -14.16
C GLY A 144 5.76 -8.02 -13.05
N HIS A 145 6.55 -8.59 -12.14
CA HIS A 145 7.18 -7.87 -11.03
C HIS A 145 8.18 -6.83 -11.54
N ARG A 146 7.97 -5.55 -11.19
CA ARG A 146 8.73 -4.38 -11.69
C ARG A 146 8.93 -4.41 -13.21
N GLY A 147 7.94 -4.94 -13.93
CA GLY A 147 8.05 -5.35 -15.34
C GLY A 147 8.56 -6.76 -15.52
N ALA A 148 9.76 -6.93 -16.08
CA ALA A 148 10.36 -8.21 -16.44
C ALA A 148 11.17 -8.87 -15.31
N GLY A 149 11.11 -8.32 -14.10
CA GLY A 149 11.74 -8.84 -12.89
C GLY A 149 12.70 -7.87 -12.20
N SER A 150 13.21 -8.29 -11.05
CA SER A 150 14.23 -7.54 -10.29
C SER A 150 15.63 -7.76 -10.87
N THR A 151 16.40 -6.68 -10.89
CA THR A 151 17.80 -6.67 -11.34
C THR A 151 18.71 -7.46 -10.39
N HIS A 152 18.28 -7.68 -9.14
CA HIS A 152 19.03 -8.46 -8.14
C HIS A 152 18.88 -9.98 -8.32
N ALA A 153 17.74 -10.44 -8.83
CA ALA A 153 17.40 -11.87 -8.90
C ALA A 153 18.06 -12.62 -10.07
N ALA A 154 18.56 -11.93 -11.10
CA ALA A 154 19.12 -12.58 -12.27
C ALA A 154 20.39 -11.90 -12.80
N LYS A 155 21.53 -12.61 -12.72
CA LYS A 155 22.84 -12.24 -13.33
C LYS A 155 22.82 -12.00 -14.85
N HIS A 156 21.68 -12.15 -15.53
CA HIS A 156 21.54 -12.09 -16.99
C HIS A 156 20.39 -11.20 -17.49
N GLN A 157 19.75 -10.37 -16.66
CA GLN A 157 18.75 -9.41 -17.14
C GLN A 157 19.42 -8.19 -17.79
N ARG A 158 19.22 -8.01 -19.11
CA ARG A 158 19.61 -6.79 -19.84
C ARG A 158 18.59 -5.65 -19.70
N VAL A 159 17.34 -5.95 -19.33
CA VAL A 159 16.28 -4.95 -19.16
C VAL A 159 16.08 -4.75 -17.67
N ARG A 160 16.28 -3.51 -17.20
CA ARG A 160 16.24 -3.17 -15.78
C ARG A 160 14.81 -3.02 -15.29
N GLU A 161 14.60 -3.37 -14.03
CA GLU A 161 13.35 -3.18 -13.31
C GLU A 161 12.85 -1.73 -13.38
N ASN A 162 11.53 -1.54 -13.23
CA ASN A 162 10.89 -0.22 -13.17
C ASN A 162 11.20 0.71 -14.39
N THR A 163 11.49 0.12 -15.55
CA THR A 163 11.66 0.85 -16.82
C THR A 163 10.53 0.58 -17.82
N ILE A 164 10.24 1.55 -18.70
CA ILE A 164 9.29 1.38 -19.81
C ILE A 164 9.62 0.14 -20.66
N ALA A 165 10.91 -0.13 -20.90
CA ALA A 165 11.34 -1.31 -21.64
C ALA A 165 10.99 -2.61 -20.90
N SER A 166 11.15 -2.63 -19.57
CA SER A 166 10.79 -3.76 -18.70
C SER A 166 9.30 -4.06 -18.76
N PHE A 167 8.48 -3.01 -18.60
CA PHE A 167 7.03 -3.13 -18.65
C PHE A 167 6.53 -3.61 -20.03
N LYS A 168 7.06 -3.04 -21.12
CA LYS A 168 6.74 -3.50 -22.48
C LYS A 168 7.17 -4.95 -22.71
N SER A 169 8.34 -5.34 -22.22
CA SER A 169 8.82 -6.71 -22.30
C SER A 169 7.85 -7.66 -21.59
N ALA A 170 7.48 -7.38 -20.34
CA ALA A 170 6.55 -8.22 -19.58
C ALA A 170 5.18 -8.36 -20.26
N ALA A 171 4.63 -7.24 -20.74
CA ALA A 171 3.38 -7.22 -21.49
C ALA A 171 3.43 -8.11 -22.75
N ASN A 172 4.48 -7.97 -23.57
CA ASN A 172 4.66 -8.75 -24.80
C ASN A 172 4.86 -10.24 -24.55
N HIS A 173 5.31 -10.62 -23.34
CA HIS A 173 5.42 -12.02 -22.94
C HIS A 173 4.15 -12.55 -22.27
N GLY A 174 3.04 -11.80 -22.31
CA GLY A 174 1.73 -12.22 -21.85
C GLY A 174 1.50 -11.99 -20.35
N ALA A 175 2.15 -11.00 -19.76
CA ALA A 175 1.74 -10.51 -18.44
C ALA A 175 0.44 -9.71 -18.60
N ALA A 176 -0.58 -10.06 -17.81
CA ALA A 176 -1.87 -9.35 -17.86
C ALA A 176 -1.78 -7.98 -17.18
N TYR A 177 -0.88 -7.89 -16.20
CA TYR A 177 -0.55 -6.70 -15.45
C TYR A 177 0.97 -6.56 -15.36
N VAL A 178 1.44 -5.32 -15.24
CA VAL A 178 2.79 -5.02 -14.74
C VAL A 178 2.67 -4.39 -13.37
N GLU A 179 3.53 -4.83 -12.47
CA GLU A 179 3.66 -4.29 -11.12
C GLU A 179 4.83 -3.28 -11.10
N PHE A 180 4.67 -2.20 -10.33
CA PHE A 180 5.71 -1.23 -10.05
C PHE A 180 5.37 -0.36 -8.82
N ASP A 181 6.41 0.16 -8.20
CA ASP A 181 6.36 1.04 -7.03
C ASP A 181 6.21 2.52 -7.39
N VAL A 182 5.42 3.24 -6.61
CA VAL A 182 5.24 4.68 -6.74
C VAL A 182 5.40 5.37 -5.38
N HIS A 183 6.17 6.45 -5.38
CA HIS A 183 6.23 7.43 -4.31
C HIS A 183 6.54 8.82 -4.86
N LEU A 184 6.85 9.80 -3.99
CA LEU A 184 7.03 11.20 -4.37
C LEU A 184 8.49 11.65 -4.26
N SER A 185 8.89 12.54 -5.17
CA SER A 185 10.04 13.44 -4.98
C SER A 185 9.71 14.56 -3.98
N LYS A 186 10.72 15.33 -3.58
CA LYS A 186 10.57 16.49 -2.66
C LYS A 186 9.54 17.52 -3.11
N ASP A 187 9.49 17.78 -4.40
CA ASP A 187 8.58 18.70 -5.09
C ASP A 187 7.26 18.03 -5.50
N ALA A 188 6.91 16.91 -4.86
CA ALA A 188 5.65 16.18 -5.02
C ALA A 188 5.38 15.68 -6.45
N VAL A 189 6.42 15.30 -7.20
CA VAL A 189 6.24 14.60 -8.49
C VAL A 189 6.11 13.10 -8.21
N PRO A 190 5.03 12.43 -8.64
CA PRO A 190 4.92 10.98 -8.57
C PRO A 190 5.95 10.30 -9.47
N ILE A 191 6.81 9.49 -8.86
CA ILE A 191 7.91 8.79 -9.51
C ILE A 191 7.77 7.28 -9.34
N VAL A 192 8.25 6.55 -10.35
CA VAL A 192 8.31 5.09 -10.36
C VAL A 192 9.70 4.65 -9.96
N TYR A 193 9.84 4.21 -8.72
CA TYR A 193 11.10 3.78 -8.10
C TYR A 193 10.81 3.02 -6.80
N HIS A 194 11.57 1.95 -6.54
CA HIS A 194 11.30 1.03 -5.44
C HIS A 194 11.87 1.49 -4.09
N ASP A 195 13.15 1.84 -4.07
CA ASP A 195 13.85 2.12 -2.81
C ASP A 195 13.45 3.50 -2.24
N LEU A 196 13.44 3.65 -0.93
CA LEU A 196 13.15 4.93 -0.29
C LEU A 196 14.34 5.89 -0.32
N THR A 197 15.51 5.36 -0.64
CA THR A 197 16.80 6.03 -0.69
C THR A 197 17.48 5.80 -2.04
N CYS A 198 18.46 6.64 -2.38
CA CYS A 198 19.31 6.45 -3.55
C CYS A 198 20.74 6.89 -3.24
N CYS A 199 21.72 6.32 -3.95
CA CYS A 199 23.13 6.68 -3.75
C CYS A 199 23.54 7.83 -4.68
N ILE A 200 24.08 8.89 -4.09
CA ILE A 200 24.76 9.97 -4.79
C ILE A 200 26.27 9.77 -4.72
N SER A 201 26.98 10.08 -5.81
CA SER A 201 28.44 10.01 -5.84
C SER A 201 29.05 11.40 -5.69
N THR A 202 29.85 11.59 -4.65
CA THR A 202 30.60 12.84 -4.41
C THR A 202 32.10 12.59 -4.57
N LYS A 203 32.87 13.62 -4.92
CA LYS A 203 34.33 13.54 -4.97
C LYS A 203 34.89 13.83 -3.58
N LYS A 204 35.79 13.00 -3.07
CA LYS A 204 36.48 13.30 -1.80
C LYS A 204 37.31 14.57 -1.93
N LYS A 205 37.26 15.44 -0.91
CA LYS A 205 37.97 16.74 -0.86
C LYS A 205 39.48 16.63 -1.12
N ASN A 206 40.11 15.51 -0.74
CA ASN A 206 41.57 15.33 -0.78
C ASN A 206 42.06 14.31 -1.82
N ASP A 207 41.16 13.68 -2.57
CA ASP A 207 41.54 12.70 -3.59
C ASP A 207 40.56 12.76 -4.77
N LYS A 208 41.03 13.35 -5.88
CA LYS A 208 40.22 13.53 -7.10
C LYS A 208 39.87 12.21 -7.80
N LYS A 209 40.44 11.06 -7.37
CA LYS A 209 40.16 9.74 -7.95
C LYS A 209 39.17 8.90 -7.14
N SER A 210 39.03 9.10 -5.83
CA SER A 210 38.06 8.37 -5.02
C SER A 210 36.69 9.05 -4.98
N LEU A 211 35.68 8.28 -5.34
CA LEU A 211 34.27 8.65 -5.22
C LEU A 211 33.74 8.10 -3.90
N GLU A 212 33.04 8.94 -3.15
CA GLU A 212 32.27 8.52 -1.98
C GLU A 212 30.81 8.37 -2.39
N LEU A 213 30.20 7.25 -2.02
CA LEU A 213 28.77 7.02 -2.22
C LEU A 213 28.05 7.38 -0.92
N ILE A 214 27.14 8.33 -1.01
CA ILE A 214 26.30 8.77 0.10
C ILE A 214 24.88 8.34 -0.22
N GLU A 215 24.25 7.64 0.71
CA GLU A 215 22.85 7.28 0.61
C GLU A 215 21.98 8.45 1.07
N VAL A 216 21.01 8.85 0.24
CA VAL A 216 20.16 10.02 0.49
C VAL A 216 18.69 9.62 0.26
N PRO A 217 17.76 10.06 1.14
CA PRO A 217 16.34 9.82 0.94
C PRO A 217 15.82 10.44 -0.36
N VAL A 218 15.05 9.67 -1.13
CA VAL A 218 14.45 10.15 -2.39
C VAL A 218 13.51 11.33 -2.13
N LYS A 219 12.78 11.31 -1.01
CA LYS A 219 11.88 12.39 -0.58
C LYS A 219 12.58 13.75 -0.36
N ASP A 220 13.90 13.77 -0.23
CA ASP A 220 14.68 14.99 0.02
C ASP A 220 15.28 15.58 -1.27
N LEU A 221 15.04 14.95 -2.42
CA LEU A 221 15.51 15.39 -3.72
C LEU A 221 14.33 15.78 -4.61
N THR A 222 14.44 16.93 -5.28
CA THR A 222 13.49 17.34 -6.34
C THR A 222 13.57 16.41 -7.54
N PHE A 223 12.52 16.35 -8.34
CA PHE A 223 12.52 15.50 -9.54
C PHE A 223 13.68 15.82 -10.49
N ASP A 224 13.97 17.10 -10.71
CA ASP A 224 15.10 17.52 -11.55
C ASP A 224 16.45 17.06 -10.97
N GLN A 225 16.64 17.13 -9.65
CA GLN A 225 17.83 16.59 -8.99
C GLN A 225 17.95 15.08 -9.19
N LEU A 226 16.84 14.33 -9.08
CA LEU A 226 16.80 12.90 -9.34
C LEU A 226 17.16 12.57 -10.80
N GLN A 227 16.70 13.36 -11.77
CA GLN A 227 17.09 13.19 -13.19
C GLN A 227 18.59 13.42 -13.43
N LEU A 228 19.21 14.33 -12.68
CA LEU A 228 20.63 14.65 -12.78
C LEU A 228 21.53 13.60 -12.14
N LEU A 229 20.97 12.71 -11.30
CA LEU A 229 21.73 11.60 -10.74
C LEU A 229 22.18 10.67 -11.87
N LYS A 230 23.43 10.85 -12.28
CA LYS A 230 24.19 9.81 -12.97
C LYS A 230 24.44 8.72 -11.94
N VAL A 231 23.44 7.86 -11.71
CA VAL A 231 23.57 6.73 -10.81
C VAL A 231 24.70 5.85 -11.37
N LYS A 232 25.88 5.97 -10.74
CA LYS A 232 27.14 5.34 -11.15
C LYS A 232 27.36 4.01 -10.43
N THR A 233 26.32 3.45 -9.84
CA THR A 233 26.30 2.04 -9.47
C THR A 233 25.97 1.24 -10.72
N THR A 234 26.15 -0.07 -10.67
CA THR A 234 25.73 -1.05 -11.71
C THR A 234 24.25 -0.92 -12.11
N ASN A 235 23.47 -0.11 -11.40
CA ASN A 235 22.04 0.17 -11.55
C ASN A 235 21.81 1.62 -12.06
N HIS A 236 21.93 1.92 -13.36
CA HIS A 236 21.29 3.15 -13.88
C HIS A 236 19.76 2.95 -13.85
N ALA A 237 19.16 3.18 -12.69
CA ALA A 237 17.73 3.36 -12.53
C ALA A 237 17.41 4.80 -12.96
N SER A 238 16.60 4.94 -14.01
CA SER A 238 16.03 6.23 -14.37
C SER A 238 14.79 6.43 -13.52
N PHE A 239 14.70 7.53 -12.78
CA PHE A 239 13.47 7.92 -12.09
C PHE A 239 12.44 8.31 -13.15
N ILE A 240 11.40 7.51 -13.34
CA ILE A 240 10.38 7.78 -14.38
C ILE A 240 9.18 8.44 -13.71
N PRO A 241 8.71 9.61 -14.18
CA PRO A 241 7.51 10.19 -13.62
C PRO A 241 6.29 9.36 -14.04
N LEU A 242 5.37 9.12 -13.11
CA LEU A 242 4.28 8.15 -13.26
C LEU A 242 3.43 8.38 -14.52
N PHE A 243 3.18 9.64 -14.90
CA PHE A 243 2.37 9.97 -16.08
C PHE A 243 2.98 9.40 -17.39
N GLN A 244 4.30 9.29 -17.48
CA GLN A 244 4.96 8.72 -18.66
C GLN A 244 4.67 7.24 -18.82
N ILE A 245 4.48 6.51 -17.71
CA ILE A 245 4.11 5.08 -17.76
C ILE A 245 2.73 4.91 -18.37
N PHE A 246 1.76 5.76 -18.02
CA PHE A 246 0.43 5.76 -18.63
C PHE A 246 0.45 6.02 -20.13
N GLN A 247 1.36 6.88 -20.61
CA GLN A 247 1.52 7.19 -22.04
C GLN A 247 2.26 6.07 -22.79
N ALA A 248 3.27 5.48 -22.18
CA ALA A 248 4.19 4.58 -22.87
C ALA A 248 3.71 3.13 -22.96
N ILE A 249 2.90 2.67 -21.99
CA ILE A 249 2.44 1.27 -21.94
C ILE A 249 1.06 1.16 -22.59
N PRO A 250 0.79 0.13 -23.42
CA PRO A 250 -0.53 -0.04 -24.03
C PRO A 250 -1.67 -0.12 -23.00
N GLU A 251 -2.83 0.48 -23.30
CA GLU A 251 -3.98 0.59 -22.36
C GLU A 251 -4.56 -0.78 -21.94
N HIS A 252 -4.42 -1.81 -22.78
CA HIS A 252 -4.93 -3.16 -22.47
C HIS A 252 -4.13 -3.88 -21.37
N VAL A 253 -2.91 -3.42 -21.07
CA VAL A 253 -2.05 -3.95 -20.00
C VAL A 253 -2.47 -3.31 -18.69
N GLY A 254 -2.87 -4.12 -17.72
CA GLY A 254 -3.26 -3.65 -16.40
C GLY A 254 -2.06 -3.19 -15.56
N PHE A 255 -2.31 -2.36 -14.55
CA PHE A 255 -1.28 -1.96 -13.58
C PHE A 255 -1.59 -2.49 -12.19
N ASN A 256 -0.59 -3.08 -11.55
CA ASN A 256 -0.54 -3.23 -10.10
C ASN A 256 0.37 -2.11 -9.59
N ILE A 257 -0.16 -1.10 -8.91
CA ILE A 257 0.63 0.05 -8.44
C ILE A 257 0.87 -0.10 -6.95
N GLU A 258 2.10 -0.44 -6.55
CA GLU A 258 2.50 -0.41 -5.14
C GLU A 258 2.67 1.05 -4.69
N LEU A 259 1.92 1.46 -3.68
CA LEU A 259 2.09 2.75 -3.02
C LEU A 259 3.19 2.59 -1.98
N LYS A 260 4.41 3.03 -2.30
CA LYS A 260 5.58 2.84 -1.44
C LYS A 260 5.49 3.78 -0.25
N TRP A 261 5.28 3.19 0.93
CA TRP A 261 5.22 3.89 2.21
C TRP A 261 6.23 3.28 3.18
N ILE A 262 6.64 4.06 4.18
CA ILE A 262 7.59 3.58 5.20
C ILE A 262 6.86 2.75 6.24
N CYS A 263 7.45 1.64 6.66
CA CYS A 263 6.97 0.86 7.79
C CYS A 263 8.02 0.86 8.92
N GLN A 264 7.55 0.63 10.15
CA GLN A 264 8.41 0.44 11.31
C GLN A 264 8.52 -1.05 11.63
N SER A 265 9.74 -1.53 11.83
CA SER A 265 10.00 -2.86 12.36
C SER A 265 9.80 -2.90 13.87
N LYS A 266 9.57 -4.08 14.43
CA LYS A 266 9.31 -4.30 15.86
C LYS A 266 10.48 -3.91 16.77
N ASP A 267 11.69 -3.87 16.22
CA ASP A 267 12.88 -3.34 16.90
C ASP A 267 12.94 -1.80 16.97
N GLY A 268 11.95 -1.13 16.38
CA GLY A 268 11.81 0.32 16.33
C GLY A 268 12.50 0.99 15.13
N SER A 269 13.22 0.23 14.30
CA SER A 269 13.84 0.75 13.08
C SER A 269 12.80 1.08 12.00
N TRP A 270 13.07 2.11 11.21
CA TRP A 270 12.21 2.54 10.10
C TRP A 270 12.85 2.22 8.77
N ASP A 271 12.04 1.89 7.77
CA ASP A 271 12.50 1.65 6.41
C ASP A 271 13.34 2.82 5.87
N GLY A 272 14.46 2.49 5.21
CA GLY A 272 15.40 3.47 4.69
C GLY A 272 16.03 4.37 5.76
N ASN A 273 15.97 3.98 7.04
CA ASN A 273 16.36 4.79 8.20
C ASN A 273 15.64 6.15 8.26
N LEU A 274 14.40 6.20 7.77
CA LEU A 274 13.60 7.42 7.70
C LEU A 274 12.75 7.60 8.96
N SER A 275 13.09 8.56 9.81
CA SER A 275 12.30 8.90 11.01
C SER A 275 11.03 9.71 10.72
N SER A 276 10.86 10.17 9.48
CA SER A 276 9.69 10.91 9.01
C SER A 276 9.53 10.72 7.50
N TYR A 277 8.29 10.87 7.03
CA TYR A 277 7.96 10.81 5.62
C TYR A 277 6.99 11.94 5.25
N PHE A 278 6.29 11.81 4.12
CA PHE A 278 5.28 12.77 3.72
C PHE A 278 4.07 12.76 4.67
N ASN A 279 3.23 13.79 4.58
CA ASN A 279 1.87 13.72 5.10
C ASN A 279 1.06 12.75 4.21
N MET A 280 0.33 11.80 4.81
CA MET A 280 -0.41 10.76 4.07
C MET A 280 -1.51 11.33 3.15
N ASN A 281 -2.22 12.38 3.56
CA ASN A 281 -3.22 13.04 2.70
C ASN A 281 -2.54 13.65 1.47
N THR A 282 -1.51 14.49 1.66
CA THR A 282 -0.78 15.10 0.54
C THR A 282 -0.18 14.05 -0.40
N PHE A 283 0.39 12.97 0.16
CA PHE A 283 0.96 11.86 -0.59
C PHE A 283 -0.08 11.20 -1.50
N LEU A 284 -1.21 10.78 -0.92
CA LEU A 284 -2.26 10.07 -1.65
C LEU A 284 -3.02 10.98 -2.59
N ASP A 285 -3.33 12.22 -2.20
CA ASP A 285 -4.05 13.17 -3.05
C ASP A 285 -3.27 13.43 -4.34
N THR A 286 -1.95 13.58 -4.24
CA THR A 286 -1.07 13.79 -5.39
C THR A 286 -1.05 12.58 -6.32
N ILE A 287 -0.82 11.38 -5.78
CA ILE A 287 -0.69 10.15 -6.56
C ILE A 287 -2.04 9.73 -7.16
N LEU A 288 -3.09 9.70 -6.35
CA LEU A 288 -4.43 9.31 -6.78
C LEU A 288 -4.99 10.29 -7.82
N SER A 289 -4.78 11.60 -7.67
CA SER A 289 -5.19 12.58 -8.69
C SER A 289 -4.52 12.31 -10.03
N CYS A 290 -3.20 12.06 -10.04
CA CYS A 290 -2.48 11.70 -11.25
C CYS A 290 -3.07 10.43 -11.91
N ILE A 291 -3.30 9.38 -11.12
CA ILE A 291 -3.80 8.09 -11.62
C ILE A 291 -5.24 8.18 -12.12
N LEU A 292 -6.12 8.87 -11.40
CA LEU A 292 -7.52 9.03 -11.80
C LEU A 292 -7.66 9.85 -13.08
N GLN A 293 -6.81 10.86 -13.29
CA GLN A 293 -6.78 11.68 -14.50
C GLN A 293 -6.14 10.95 -15.70
N LYS A 294 -5.07 10.17 -15.48
CA LYS A 294 -4.30 9.52 -16.57
C LYS A 294 -4.69 8.07 -16.84
N GLY A 295 -5.46 7.44 -15.94
CA GLY A 295 -5.78 6.02 -15.96
C GLY A 295 -6.73 5.56 -17.07
N GLY A 296 -7.51 6.47 -17.66
CA GLY A 296 -8.43 6.15 -18.77
C GLY A 296 -9.33 4.95 -18.46
N LYS A 297 -9.37 3.97 -19.39
CA LYS A 297 -10.09 2.69 -19.26
C LYS A 297 -9.17 1.55 -18.77
N ARG A 298 -7.91 1.84 -18.44
CA ARG A 298 -6.95 0.85 -17.96
C ARG A 298 -7.45 0.20 -16.67
N ARG A 299 -7.25 -1.11 -16.57
CA ARG A 299 -7.48 -1.85 -15.32
C ARG A 299 -6.32 -1.58 -14.36
N ILE A 300 -6.62 -1.08 -13.17
CA ILE A 300 -5.62 -0.74 -12.14
C ILE A 300 -6.04 -1.41 -10.84
N VAL A 301 -5.07 -1.99 -10.13
CA VAL A 301 -5.19 -2.43 -8.74
C VAL A 301 -4.04 -1.78 -7.96
N PHE A 302 -4.34 -1.22 -6.80
CA PHE A 302 -3.31 -0.72 -5.89
C PHE A 302 -2.80 -1.84 -4.99
N SER A 303 -1.61 -1.68 -4.44
CA SER A 303 -1.13 -2.49 -3.32
C SER A 303 -0.32 -1.63 -2.34
N CYS A 304 -0.30 -1.99 -1.05
CA CYS A 304 0.52 -1.31 -0.06
C CYS A 304 0.73 -2.22 1.17
N PHE A 305 1.90 -2.11 1.81
CA PHE A 305 2.20 -2.76 3.10
C PHE A 305 1.64 -1.99 4.30
N ASP A 306 1.35 -0.71 4.13
CA ASP A 306 0.83 0.13 5.19
C ASP A 306 -0.71 0.06 5.24
N PRO A 307 -1.30 -0.36 6.38
CA PRO A 307 -2.74 -0.52 6.53
C PRO A 307 -3.49 0.82 6.48
N ASP A 308 -2.91 1.91 7.00
CA ASP A 308 -3.54 3.23 6.99
C ASP A 308 -3.63 3.78 5.56
N ILE A 309 -2.57 3.62 4.77
CA ILE A 309 -2.60 3.92 3.33
C ILE A 309 -3.69 3.10 2.62
N CYS A 310 -3.83 1.81 2.95
CA CYS A 310 -4.88 0.97 2.37
C CYS A 310 -6.28 1.49 2.68
N THR A 311 -6.54 1.83 3.95
CA THR A 311 -7.78 2.45 4.41
C THR A 311 -8.03 3.77 3.67
N MET A 312 -7.03 4.64 3.59
CA MET A 312 -7.16 5.95 2.93
C MET A 312 -7.47 5.83 1.44
N VAL A 313 -6.82 4.93 0.70
CA VAL A 313 -7.14 4.68 -0.72
C VAL A 313 -8.59 4.22 -0.88
N ARG A 314 -9.09 3.40 0.04
CA ARG A 314 -10.48 2.92 0.02
C ARG A 314 -11.48 4.03 0.31
N ARG A 315 -11.12 5.02 1.14
CA ARG A 315 -11.99 6.15 1.54
C ARG A 315 -11.90 7.35 0.59
N LYS A 316 -10.75 7.60 -0.04
CA LYS A 316 -10.52 8.77 -0.90
C LYS A 316 -11.05 8.62 -2.33
N GLN A 317 -11.21 7.39 -2.83
CA GLN A 317 -11.70 7.15 -4.19
C GLN A 317 -12.57 5.89 -4.28
N ASN A 318 -13.36 5.79 -5.34
CA ASN A 318 -14.34 4.72 -5.54
C ASN A 318 -14.18 3.97 -6.88
N LYS A 319 -13.09 4.16 -7.61
CA LYS A 319 -12.89 3.59 -8.95
C LYS A 319 -12.07 2.30 -8.92
N TYR A 320 -10.92 2.28 -8.25
CA TYR A 320 -9.97 1.17 -8.31
C TYR A 320 -9.88 0.42 -6.97
N PRO A 321 -9.70 -0.91 -7.00
CA PRO A 321 -9.45 -1.72 -5.81
C PRO A 321 -8.02 -1.58 -5.27
N ILE A 322 -7.81 -2.00 -4.02
CA ILE A 322 -6.49 -2.13 -3.38
C ILE A 322 -6.33 -3.52 -2.76
N LEU A 323 -5.11 -4.06 -2.81
CA LEU A 323 -4.67 -5.27 -2.12
C LEU A 323 -3.78 -4.88 -0.94
N PHE A 324 -3.99 -5.50 0.22
CA PHE A 324 -3.09 -5.33 1.36
C PHE A 324 -1.89 -6.29 1.23
N LEU A 325 -0.68 -5.76 1.15
CA LEU A 325 0.54 -6.56 1.11
C LEU A 325 0.88 -7.05 2.51
N THR A 326 1.10 -8.36 2.64
CA THR A 326 1.49 -8.96 3.93
C THR A 326 2.67 -9.91 3.72
N GLN A 327 3.64 -9.80 4.62
CA GLN A 327 4.76 -10.75 4.71
C GLN A 327 4.42 -11.96 5.60
N GLY A 328 3.36 -11.86 6.40
CA GLY A 328 3.03 -12.84 7.44
C GLY A 328 4.18 -13.08 8.41
N ILE A 329 4.28 -14.31 8.92
CA ILE A 329 5.42 -14.71 9.75
C ILE A 329 6.56 -15.14 8.83
N SER A 330 7.70 -14.43 8.89
CA SER A 330 8.86 -14.71 8.05
C SER A 330 10.13 -14.74 8.89
N GLU A 331 11.06 -15.61 8.49
CA GLU A 331 12.45 -15.60 8.99
C GLU A 331 13.34 -14.63 8.20
N LYS A 332 12.91 -14.25 6.97
CA LYS A 332 13.65 -13.39 6.04
C LYS A 332 13.41 -11.90 6.32
N TYR A 333 12.21 -11.55 6.75
CA TYR A 333 11.80 -10.16 6.98
C TYR A 333 11.55 -9.92 8.46
N SER A 334 12.05 -8.81 8.98
CA SER A 334 11.79 -8.36 10.34
C SER A 334 10.29 -8.19 10.57
N GLU A 335 9.81 -8.63 11.73
CA GLU A 335 8.41 -8.43 12.13
C GLU A 335 8.08 -6.93 12.16
N LEU A 336 6.93 -6.57 11.61
CA LEU A 336 6.45 -5.19 11.59
C LEU A 336 5.83 -4.80 12.94
N MET A 337 5.99 -3.53 13.33
CA MET A 337 5.47 -2.99 14.59
C MET A 337 3.93 -2.97 14.61
N ASP A 338 3.31 -2.62 13.48
CA ASP A 338 1.84 -2.56 13.37
C ASP A 338 1.24 -3.96 13.45
N ILE A 339 0.35 -4.16 14.43
CA ILE A 339 -0.28 -5.46 14.68
C ILE A 339 -1.07 -5.98 13.48
N ARG A 340 -1.64 -5.09 12.67
CA ARG A 340 -2.41 -5.45 11.45
C ARG A 340 -1.53 -6.12 10.40
N CYS A 341 -0.21 -6.00 10.51
CA CYS A 341 0.76 -6.55 9.57
C CYS A 341 1.45 -7.84 10.05
N GLN A 342 1.30 -8.23 11.32
CA GLN A 342 2.13 -9.26 11.96
C GLN A 342 1.87 -10.70 11.48
N THR A 343 0.64 -11.01 11.06
CA THR A 343 0.29 -12.37 10.58
C THR A 343 -0.59 -12.29 9.34
N THR A 344 -0.60 -13.37 8.55
CA THR A 344 -1.50 -13.46 7.39
C THR A 344 -2.97 -13.43 7.80
N GLN A 345 -3.31 -14.05 8.93
CA GLN A 345 -4.69 -14.11 9.42
C GLN A 345 -5.23 -12.74 9.85
N ILE A 346 -4.45 -11.93 10.59
CA ILE A 346 -4.88 -10.58 10.95
C ILE A 346 -4.96 -9.68 9.71
N ALA A 347 -4.07 -9.87 8.72
CA ALA A 347 -4.16 -9.20 7.43
C ALA A 347 -5.45 -9.54 6.66
N ILE A 348 -5.87 -10.82 6.69
CA ILE A 348 -7.16 -11.26 6.13
C ILE A 348 -8.32 -10.58 6.87
N SER A 349 -8.31 -10.57 8.21
CA SER A 349 -9.36 -9.94 9.03
C SER A 349 -9.45 -8.44 8.80
N PHE A 350 -8.32 -7.74 8.71
CA PHE A 350 -8.23 -6.33 8.38
C PHE A 350 -8.74 -6.02 6.97
N ALA A 351 -8.30 -6.78 5.96
CA ALA A 351 -8.77 -6.58 4.59
C ALA A 351 -10.29 -6.77 4.46
N GLN A 352 -10.85 -7.69 5.25
CA GLN A 352 -12.29 -7.90 5.34
C GLN A 352 -12.98 -6.71 6.02
N SER A 353 -12.48 -6.23 7.16
CA SER A 353 -13.10 -5.13 7.92
C SER A 353 -13.12 -3.82 7.14
N GLU A 354 -12.01 -3.47 6.49
CA GLU A 354 -11.88 -2.22 5.72
C GLU A 354 -12.46 -2.31 4.32
N ASN A 355 -13.10 -3.44 3.99
CA ASN A 355 -13.70 -3.64 2.68
C ASN A 355 -12.67 -3.38 1.56
N ILE A 356 -11.46 -3.93 1.72
CA ILE A 356 -10.34 -3.97 0.78
C ILE A 356 -10.53 -5.17 -0.18
N LEU A 357 -10.01 -5.15 -1.41
CA LEU A 357 -10.27 -6.21 -2.39
C LEU A 357 -9.75 -7.58 -1.92
N GLY A 358 -8.60 -7.57 -1.27
CA GLY A 358 -7.97 -8.79 -0.77
C GLY A 358 -6.56 -8.57 -0.29
N ILE A 359 -5.79 -9.65 -0.21
CA ILE A 359 -4.40 -9.64 0.25
C ILE A 359 -3.44 -10.03 -0.87
N SER A 360 -2.21 -9.58 -0.75
CA SER A 360 -1.07 -10.05 -1.53
C SER A 360 -0.03 -10.61 -0.55
N GLY A 361 -0.01 -11.93 -0.39
CA GLY A 361 0.79 -12.62 0.63
C GLY A 361 2.17 -13.02 0.13
N HIS A 362 3.17 -12.98 1.01
CA HIS A 362 4.49 -13.50 0.68
C HIS A 362 4.43 -15.01 0.43
N THR A 363 5.11 -15.46 -0.63
CA THR A 363 4.97 -16.82 -1.14
C THR A 363 5.48 -17.86 -0.15
N GLU A 364 6.57 -17.59 0.57
CA GLU A 364 7.10 -18.47 1.61
C GLU A 364 6.03 -18.84 2.65
N GLU A 365 5.29 -17.83 3.13
CA GLU A 365 4.29 -18.03 4.18
C GLU A 365 3.05 -18.75 3.66
N LEU A 366 2.60 -18.40 2.44
CA LEU A 366 1.51 -19.11 1.79
C LEU A 366 1.87 -20.57 1.50
N LEU A 367 3.13 -20.89 1.21
CA LEU A 367 3.58 -22.26 0.99
C LEU A 367 3.62 -23.09 2.28
N LYS A 368 3.97 -22.47 3.41
CA LYS A 368 3.87 -23.09 4.74
C LYS A 368 2.41 -23.34 5.13
N ASN A 369 1.51 -22.43 4.75
CA ASN A 369 0.12 -22.42 5.17
C ASN A 369 -0.85 -22.24 3.97
N LEU A 370 -0.93 -23.24 3.09
CA LEU A 370 -1.75 -23.16 1.86
C LEU A 370 -3.24 -22.92 2.14
N SER A 371 -3.73 -23.32 3.31
CA SER A 371 -5.12 -23.10 3.73
C SER A 371 -5.49 -21.62 3.78
N TYR A 372 -4.53 -20.71 4.02
CA TYR A 372 -4.80 -19.27 4.06
C TYR A 372 -5.37 -18.72 2.74
N ILE A 373 -5.04 -19.35 1.60
CA ILE A 373 -5.61 -18.99 0.30
C ILE A 373 -7.12 -19.27 0.33
N GLY A 374 -7.52 -20.47 0.75
CA GLY A 374 -8.92 -20.86 0.87
C GLY A 374 -9.67 -20.05 1.93
N ASP A 375 -9.04 -19.81 3.08
CA ASP A 375 -9.62 -19.03 4.18
C ASP A 375 -9.94 -17.59 3.75
N ALA A 376 -9.00 -16.91 3.09
CA ALA A 376 -9.22 -15.58 2.54
C ALA A 376 -10.33 -15.57 1.48
N GLN A 377 -10.33 -16.54 0.57
CA GLN A 377 -11.34 -16.65 -0.48
C GLN A 377 -12.74 -16.95 0.08
N SER A 378 -12.84 -17.74 1.15
CA SER A 378 -14.11 -18.01 1.85
C SER A 378 -14.72 -16.73 2.45
N LYS A 379 -13.87 -15.75 2.76
CA LYS A 379 -14.25 -14.40 3.24
C LYS A 379 -14.51 -13.41 2.10
N GLY A 380 -14.52 -13.87 0.84
CA GLY A 380 -14.77 -13.04 -0.34
C GLY A 380 -13.58 -12.19 -0.78
N LEU A 381 -12.37 -12.50 -0.29
CA LEU A 381 -11.15 -11.78 -0.65
C LEU A 381 -10.43 -12.42 -1.83
N VAL A 382 -9.75 -11.57 -2.60
CA VAL A 382 -8.81 -11.99 -3.65
C VAL A 382 -7.44 -12.26 -3.04
N VAL A 383 -6.74 -13.29 -3.53
CA VAL A 383 -5.40 -13.63 -3.02
C VAL A 383 -4.37 -13.58 -4.12
N PHE A 384 -3.44 -12.64 -4.01
CA PHE A 384 -2.22 -12.61 -4.83
C PHE A 384 -1.06 -13.19 -4.01
N SER A 385 -0.03 -13.69 -4.69
CA SER A 385 1.26 -13.96 -4.06
C SER A 385 2.38 -13.14 -4.69
N TRP A 386 3.38 -12.80 -3.87
CA TRP A 386 4.63 -12.15 -4.27
C TRP A 386 5.83 -12.81 -3.57
N GLY A 387 7.05 -12.53 -4.03
CA GLY A 387 8.28 -13.09 -3.46
C GLY A 387 9.06 -13.96 -4.45
N ASP A 388 10.33 -14.21 -4.12
CA ASP A 388 11.29 -14.84 -5.04
C ASP A 388 10.87 -16.27 -5.46
N ASP A 389 10.22 -17.01 -4.56
CA ASP A 389 9.77 -18.39 -4.82
C ASP A 389 8.76 -18.48 -5.97
N ASN A 390 8.02 -17.40 -6.25
CA ASN A 390 7.12 -17.37 -7.42
C ASN A 390 7.88 -17.47 -8.75
N ASN A 391 9.20 -17.29 -8.78
CA ASN A 391 10.02 -17.47 -9.97
C ASN A 391 10.19 -18.95 -10.34
N GLU A 392 9.91 -19.87 -9.42
CA GLU A 392 9.94 -21.30 -9.67
C GLU A 392 8.65 -21.78 -10.33
N HIS A 393 8.81 -22.57 -11.41
CA HIS A 393 7.66 -23.07 -12.17
C HIS A 393 6.77 -24.00 -11.33
N GLU A 394 7.38 -24.86 -10.52
CA GLU A 394 6.66 -25.83 -9.68
C GLU A 394 5.83 -25.13 -8.60
N ILE A 395 6.40 -24.11 -7.94
CA ILE A 395 5.69 -23.27 -6.96
C ILE A 395 4.49 -22.59 -7.60
N ARG A 396 4.66 -21.97 -8.79
CA ARG A 396 3.52 -21.37 -9.50
C ARG A 396 2.46 -22.39 -9.90
N ARG A 397 2.83 -23.65 -10.20
CA ARG A 397 1.84 -24.69 -10.49
C ARG A 397 1.05 -25.03 -9.23
N LYS A 398 1.75 -25.29 -8.12
CA LYS A 398 1.17 -25.60 -6.82
C LYS A 398 0.19 -24.51 -6.34
N LEU A 399 0.57 -23.23 -6.44
CA LEU A 399 -0.32 -22.12 -6.05
C LEU A 399 -1.56 -22.02 -6.96
N ARG A 400 -1.43 -22.29 -8.26
CA ARG A 400 -2.59 -22.33 -9.17
C ARG A 400 -3.54 -23.48 -8.85
N GLU A 401 -3.03 -24.63 -8.45
CA GLU A 401 -3.85 -25.78 -8.01
C GLU A 401 -4.64 -25.45 -6.73
N GLN A 402 -4.08 -24.60 -5.86
CA GLN A 402 -4.79 -24.06 -4.69
C GLN A 402 -5.74 -22.89 -5.02
N GLY A 403 -5.85 -22.49 -6.29
CA GLY A 403 -6.81 -21.48 -6.72
C GLY A 403 -6.37 -20.03 -6.50
N ILE A 404 -5.07 -19.75 -6.36
CA ILE A 404 -4.54 -18.38 -6.24
C ILE A 404 -5.06 -17.47 -7.39
N ASP A 405 -5.43 -16.22 -7.07
CA ASP A 405 -6.02 -15.29 -8.04
C ASP A 405 -4.96 -14.57 -8.89
N GLY A 406 -3.80 -14.27 -8.30
CA GLY A 406 -2.70 -13.56 -8.97
C GLY A 406 -1.33 -14.03 -8.51
N LEU A 407 -0.37 -14.05 -9.43
CA LEU A 407 1.03 -14.37 -9.17
C LEU A 407 1.90 -13.22 -9.68
N ILE A 408 2.62 -12.57 -8.77
CA ILE A 408 3.61 -11.54 -9.05
C ILE A 408 4.99 -12.20 -9.09
N TYR A 409 5.65 -12.17 -10.26
CA TYR A 409 6.95 -12.84 -10.44
C TYR A 409 7.78 -12.25 -11.57
N ASP A 410 9.06 -12.55 -11.53
CA ASP A 410 10.03 -12.16 -12.54
C ASP A 410 9.90 -13.06 -13.76
N ARG A 411 9.58 -12.45 -14.90
CA ARG A 411 9.53 -13.16 -16.16
C ARG A 411 10.84 -12.96 -16.92
N SER A 412 11.88 -13.65 -16.47
CA SER A 412 13.19 -13.61 -17.11
C SER A 412 13.12 -14.11 -18.56
N VAL A 413 13.49 -13.24 -19.51
CA VAL A 413 13.51 -13.55 -20.94
C VAL A 413 14.82 -14.25 -21.29
N LYS A 414 14.77 -15.46 -21.87
CA LYS A 414 15.96 -16.08 -22.47
C LYS A 414 16.42 -15.24 -23.68
N MET A 415 17.71 -14.91 -23.71
CA MET A 415 18.40 -13.97 -24.61
C MET A 415 18.02 -14.02 -26.11
N GLN A 416 17.69 -15.19 -26.65
CA GLN A 416 17.41 -15.36 -28.09
C GLN A 416 16.11 -14.69 -28.55
N HIS A 417 15.10 -14.57 -27.68
CA HIS A 417 13.82 -13.94 -28.03
C HIS A 417 13.87 -12.40 -27.98
N LEU A 418 14.65 -11.81 -27.06
CA LEU A 418 14.77 -10.36 -26.90
C LEU A 418 15.55 -9.69 -28.04
N ALA A 419 16.62 -10.32 -28.54
CA ALA A 419 17.40 -9.78 -29.67
C ALA A 419 16.56 -9.72 -30.97
N ARG A 420 15.66 -10.68 -31.16
CA ARG A 420 14.70 -10.69 -32.28
C ARG A 420 13.64 -9.60 -32.14
N PHE A 421 13.22 -9.31 -30.91
CA PHE A 421 12.26 -8.26 -30.58
C PHE A 421 12.82 -6.83 -30.75
N LEU A 422 14.02 -6.56 -30.23
CA LEU A 422 14.64 -5.23 -30.39
C LEU A 422 14.92 -4.91 -31.86
N ARG A 423 15.28 -5.92 -32.67
CA ARG A 423 15.44 -5.78 -34.12
C ARG A 423 14.13 -5.44 -34.82
N THR A 424 13.01 -6.07 -34.43
CA THR A 424 11.68 -5.82 -35.04
C THR A 424 11.09 -4.46 -34.67
N GLN A 425 11.34 -3.96 -33.45
CA GLN A 425 10.98 -2.59 -33.05
C GLN A 425 11.77 -1.52 -33.84
N THR A 426 13.07 -1.74 -34.05
CA THR A 426 13.87 -0.83 -34.90
C THR A 426 13.42 -0.89 -36.35
N THR A 427 13.11 -2.06 -36.90
CA THR A 427 12.61 -2.16 -38.29
C THR A 427 11.27 -1.44 -38.46
N ASN A 428 10.33 -1.61 -37.52
CA ASN A 428 9.02 -0.96 -37.59
C ASN A 428 9.10 0.56 -37.41
N ALA A 429 10.02 1.06 -36.57
CA ALA A 429 10.29 2.49 -36.43
C ALA A 429 10.91 3.09 -37.71
N THR A 430 11.86 2.38 -38.35
CA THR A 430 12.48 2.81 -39.62
C THR A 430 11.48 2.77 -40.78
N ILE A 431 10.61 1.77 -40.84
CA ILE A 431 9.54 1.69 -41.86
C ILE A 431 8.53 2.82 -41.67
N SER A 432 8.10 3.11 -40.43
CA SER A 432 7.20 4.22 -40.12
C SER A 432 7.79 5.59 -40.47
N ALA A 433 9.08 5.81 -40.20
CA ALA A 433 9.79 7.03 -40.57
C ALA A 433 9.91 7.19 -42.09
N ASN A 434 10.22 6.12 -42.82
CA ASN A 434 10.34 6.14 -44.28
C ASN A 434 8.99 6.31 -45.01
N VAL A 435 7.89 5.86 -44.41
CA VAL A 435 6.53 6.08 -44.97
C VAL A 435 6.12 7.55 -44.78
N LYS A 436 6.39 8.16 -43.61
CA LYS A 436 6.13 9.59 -43.40
C LYS A 436 6.97 10.49 -44.32
N HIS A 437 8.24 10.16 -44.52
CA HIS A 437 9.12 10.93 -45.41
C HIS A 437 8.66 10.88 -46.87
N LYS A 438 8.08 9.75 -47.33
CA LYS A 438 7.53 9.60 -48.68
C LYS A 438 6.17 10.28 -48.89
N GLU A 439 5.41 10.52 -47.82
CA GLU A 439 4.16 11.27 -47.90
C GLU A 439 4.39 12.80 -47.88
N GLU A 440 5.48 13.27 -47.27
CA GLU A 440 5.89 14.68 -47.29
C GLU A 440 6.56 15.10 -48.61
N GLU A 441 7.17 14.18 -49.37
CA GLU A 441 7.70 14.46 -50.72
C GLU A 441 6.62 14.43 -51.83
N LYS A 442 5.36 14.13 -51.50
CA LYS A 442 4.23 14.06 -52.45
C LYS A 442 3.16 15.15 -52.26
N LYS A 443 3.44 16.16 -51.44
CA LYS A 443 2.68 17.42 -51.37
C LYS A 443 3.59 18.56 -51.82
#